data_AF-A0A357IRS4-F1
#
_entry.id   AF-A0A357IRS4-F1
#
_cell.length_a   1.000
_cell.length_b   1.000
_cell.length_c   1.000
_cell.angle_alpha   90.00
_cell.angle_beta   90.00
_cell.angle_gamma   90.00
#
_symmetry.space_group_name_H-M   'P 1'
#
loop_
_entity.id
_entity.type
_entity.pdbx_description
1 polymer ?
#
loop_
_entity_poly.entity_id
_entity_poly.type
_entity_poly.pdbx_seq_one_letter_code
_entity_poly.pdbx_strand_id
1 'polypeptide(L)'
;MGLDDYYSNEDTFQPAGGIDMMDMNITDHDVYSKASLGWINPKVVGGDDVTVTLKPSQENGDCLLIAPDCYNGTPWDEYILLELYTPTGLNEYDTSHAYPNRPRGYTSTGVKIYHIDSRVIQSKINLRTQTTVSTPYIRDINNADFLANDSYFFIAATNCGKEFNAQQILESNKAYSTDYSLIHLMEASGINTFAKGEAGTNSTLFTSGSSFSLKRFGPRFFPKGSALNSGAAFPYTIEIQSVSSSSAQIRVVKDA
;
A
#
# COMPACT_ATOMS: atom_id res chain seq x y z
N MET A 1 15.51 7.95 -2.37
CA MET A 1 15.33 7.57 -3.80
C MET A 1 13.98 8.04 -4.35
N GLY A 2 13.50 9.23 -3.99
CA GLY A 2 12.22 9.76 -4.48
C GLY A 2 10.96 9.05 -3.96
N LEU A 3 11.10 8.07 -3.05
CA LEU A 3 9.99 7.43 -2.35
C LEU A 3 9.31 8.41 -1.36
N ASP A 4 8.03 8.15 -1.09
CA ASP A 4 7.31 8.85 -0.04
C ASP A 4 7.65 8.29 1.35
N ASP A 5 7.44 9.10 2.38
CA ASP A 5 7.51 8.64 3.76
C ASP A 5 6.20 7.91 4.13
N TYR A 6 6.31 6.79 4.84
CA TYR A 6 5.20 5.92 5.19
C TYR A 6 4.72 6.04 6.63
N TYR A 7 5.47 6.76 7.47
CA TYR A 7 4.99 7.20 8.77
C TYR A 7 3.93 8.30 8.60
N SER A 8 3.03 8.42 9.57
CA SER A 8 2.11 9.55 9.65
C SER A 8 2.74 10.71 10.40
N ASN A 9 2.36 11.93 10.01
CA ASN A 9 2.67 13.14 10.79
C ASN A 9 1.77 13.30 12.01
N GLU A 10 0.74 12.45 12.15
CA GLU A 10 -0.17 12.40 13.28
C GLU A 10 0.16 11.20 14.16
N ASP A 11 0.40 11.42 15.45
CA ASP A 11 0.72 10.38 16.45
C ASP A 11 -0.37 9.29 16.58
N THR A 12 -1.56 9.53 16.02
CA THR A 12 -2.74 8.68 16.13
C THR A 12 -2.95 7.71 14.96
N PHE A 13 -2.08 7.71 13.94
CA PHE A 13 -2.26 6.87 12.76
C PHE A 13 -0.93 6.29 12.26
N GLN A 14 -0.83 4.98 12.04
CA GLN A 14 0.38 4.31 11.54
C GLN A 14 0.05 3.30 10.43
N PRO A 15 -0.41 3.74 9.25
CA PRO A 15 -0.94 2.85 8.21
C PRO A 15 0.06 1.81 7.69
N ALA A 16 1.38 2.07 7.74
CA ALA A 16 2.40 1.09 7.38
C ALA A 16 2.92 0.25 8.58
N GLY A 17 2.45 0.55 9.79
CA GLY A 17 2.72 -0.23 11.01
C GLY A 17 4.11 -0.07 11.61
N GLY A 18 4.92 0.92 11.18
CA GLY A 18 6.21 1.23 11.79
C GLY A 18 7.34 0.23 11.52
N ILE A 19 7.09 -0.83 10.73
CA ILE A 19 8.07 -1.89 10.40
C ILE A 19 8.31 -1.88 8.89
N ASP A 20 8.91 -0.79 8.43
CA ASP A 20 9.36 -0.58 7.05
C ASP A 20 10.49 0.48 7.01
N MET A 21 11.36 0.38 6.01
CA MET A 21 12.48 1.30 5.81
C MET A 21 12.02 2.75 5.54
N MET A 22 10.87 2.96 4.90
CA MET A 22 10.30 4.30 4.66
C MET A 22 9.36 4.77 5.79
N ASP A 23 9.17 3.98 6.85
CA ASP A 23 8.39 4.36 8.03
C ASP A 23 9.30 4.71 9.21
N MET A 24 9.99 3.73 9.81
CA MET A 24 10.87 3.95 10.97
C MET A 24 12.33 3.54 10.73
N ASN A 25 12.73 3.44 9.45
CA ASN A 25 14.07 3.03 9.04
C ASN A 25 14.50 1.71 9.69
N ILE A 26 13.60 0.72 9.69
CA ILE A 26 13.88 -0.64 10.15
C ILE A 26 13.31 -1.62 9.14
N THR A 27 13.90 -2.81 9.09
CA THR A 27 13.62 -3.89 8.15
C THR A 27 13.85 -3.47 6.70
N ASP A 28 13.65 -4.42 5.79
CA ASP A 28 13.76 -4.17 4.36
C ASP A 28 12.66 -3.23 3.84
N HIS A 29 12.85 -2.67 2.66
CA HIS A 29 11.79 -1.96 1.94
C HIS A 29 10.66 -2.94 1.58
N ASP A 30 9.42 -2.49 1.73
CA ASP A 30 8.25 -3.17 1.20
C ASP A 30 8.32 -3.32 -0.34
N VAL A 31 7.49 -4.23 -0.84
CA VAL A 31 7.43 -4.56 -2.26
C VAL A 31 6.83 -3.47 -3.14
N TYR A 32 6.04 -2.54 -2.61
CA TYR A 32 5.59 -1.37 -3.38
C TYR A 32 6.75 -0.39 -3.59
N SER A 33 7.54 -0.08 -2.56
CA SER A 33 8.78 0.69 -2.69
C SER A 33 9.72 0.09 -3.72
N LYS A 34 10.03 -1.21 -3.59
CA LYS A 34 10.94 -1.91 -4.50
C LYS A 34 10.44 -1.93 -5.94
N ALA A 35 9.13 -2.15 -6.15
CA ALA A 35 8.52 -2.12 -7.47
C ALA A 35 8.55 -0.72 -8.08
N SER A 36 8.26 0.32 -7.29
CA SER A 36 8.31 1.72 -7.72
C SER A 36 9.71 2.16 -8.13
N LEU A 37 10.75 1.61 -7.50
CA LEU A 37 12.15 1.83 -7.85
C LEU A 37 12.64 0.97 -9.03
N GLY A 38 11.80 0.08 -9.56
CA GLY A 38 12.16 -0.84 -10.64
C GLY A 38 13.10 -1.97 -10.24
N TRP A 39 13.22 -2.27 -8.93
CA TRP A 39 14.08 -3.35 -8.43
C TRP A 39 13.45 -4.72 -8.57
N ILE A 40 12.12 -4.77 -8.53
CA ILE A 40 11.32 -5.99 -8.67
C ILE A 40 10.15 -5.73 -9.62
N ASN A 41 9.58 -6.80 -10.18
CA ASN A 41 8.41 -6.73 -11.03
C ASN A 41 7.29 -7.60 -10.44
N PRO A 42 6.16 -7.02 -9.98
CA PRO A 42 5.07 -7.80 -9.41
C PRO A 42 4.47 -8.80 -10.39
N LYS A 43 4.17 -10.01 -9.90
CA LYS A 43 3.30 -10.95 -10.62
C LYS A 43 1.88 -10.42 -10.51
N VAL A 44 1.29 -10.00 -11.63
CA VAL A 44 -0.08 -9.45 -11.65
C VAL A 44 -1.07 -10.59 -11.87
N VAL A 45 -2.10 -10.65 -11.03
CA VAL A 45 -3.19 -11.63 -11.11
C VAL A 45 -4.53 -10.93 -11.23
N GLY A 46 -5.35 -11.46 -12.13
CA GLY A 46 -6.80 -11.26 -12.21
C GLY A 46 -7.46 -12.54 -12.76
N GLY A 47 -8.74 -12.78 -12.45
CA GLY A 47 -9.49 -13.97 -12.91
C GLY A 47 -10.10 -14.83 -11.79
N ASP A 48 -10.72 -15.96 -12.16
CA ASP A 48 -11.69 -16.64 -11.30
C ASP A 48 -11.08 -17.55 -10.21
N ASP A 49 -9.93 -18.17 -10.43
CA ASP A 49 -9.22 -19.02 -9.44
C ASP A 49 -7.75 -19.25 -9.85
N VAL A 50 -6.78 -18.82 -9.03
CA VAL A 50 -5.35 -19.07 -9.28
C VAL A 50 -4.56 -19.28 -8.00
N THR A 51 -3.59 -20.19 -8.04
CA THR A 51 -2.60 -20.38 -6.97
C THR A 51 -1.22 -19.90 -7.41
N VAL A 52 -0.58 -19.07 -6.59
CA VAL A 52 0.76 -18.52 -6.81
C VAL A 52 1.68 -18.87 -5.64
N THR A 53 2.91 -19.29 -5.96
CA THR A 53 3.98 -19.42 -4.98
C THR A 53 4.77 -18.12 -4.88
N LEU A 54 4.89 -17.58 -3.66
CA LEU A 54 5.77 -16.47 -3.32
C LEU A 54 6.97 -16.97 -2.52
N LYS A 55 8.18 -16.64 -2.96
CA LYS A 55 9.40 -16.76 -2.15
C LYS A 55 9.63 -15.50 -1.31
N PRO A 56 10.52 -15.51 -0.30
CA PRO A 56 10.78 -14.36 0.55
C PRO A 56 11.16 -13.12 -0.25
N SER A 57 10.49 -12.00 -0.04
CA SER A 57 10.70 -10.77 -0.82
C SER A 57 12.07 -10.14 -0.60
N GLN A 58 12.64 -10.31 0.59
CA GLN A 58 13.96 -9.78 0.94
C GLN A 58 15.11 -10.45 0.18
N GLU A 59 14.94 -11.73 -0.19
CA GLU A 59 15.97 -12.51 -0.90
C GLU A 59 15.67 -12.62 -2.40
N ASN A 60 14.39 -12.79 -2.77
CA ASN A 60 13.98 -13.12 -4.12
C ASN A 60 13.25 -11.99 -4.85
N GLY A 61 12.79 -10.95 -4.14
CA GLY A 61 11.98 -9.88 -4.73
C GLY A 61 10.60 -10.32 -5.21
N ASP A 62 10.15 -11.51 -4.80
CA ASP A 62 8.86 -12.06 -5.18
C ASP A 62 7.72 -11.26 -4.53
N CYS A 63 6.76 -10.81 -5.34
CA CYS A 63 5.53 -10.18 -4.88
C CYS A 63 4.37 -10.46 -5.83
N LEU A 64 3.15 -10.35 -5.31
CA LEU A 64 1.90 -10.63 -6.01
C LEU A 64 0.98 -9.40 -5.93
N LEU A 65 0.60 -8.88 -7.09
CA LEU A 65 -0.37 -7.80 -7.24
C LEU A 65 -1.71 -8.40 -7.65
N ILE A 66 -2.77 -8.12 -6.90
CA ILE A 66 -4.13 -8.48 -7.25
C ILE A 66 -4.83 -7.24 -7.80
N ALA A 67 -5.10 -7.27 -9.10
CA ALA A 67 -5.68 -6.16 -9.84
C ALA A 67 -7.20 -6.17 -9.69
N PRO A 68 -7.86 -5.06 -9.28
CA PRO A 68 -9.30 -4.93 -9.45
C PRO A 68 -9.66 -4.94 -10.95
N ASP A 69 -10.92 -5.21 -11.28
CA ASP A 69 -11.38 -5.30 -12.67
C ASP A 69 -11.17 -3.99 -13.47
N CYS A 70 -11.03 -2.85 -12.78
CA CYS A 70 -10.78 -1.54 -13.39
C CYS A 70 -9.30 -1.13 -13.47
N TYR A 71 -8.38 -2.03 -13.11
CA TYR A 71 -6.93 -1.77 -13.09
C TYR A 71 -6.42 -1.31 -14.45
N ASN A 72 -5.63 -0.25 -14.47
CA ASN A 72 -5.12 0.40 -15.68
C ASN A 72 -3.83 -0.25 -16.24
N GLY A 73 -3.29 -1.28 -15.57
CA GLY A 73 -2.07 -1.96 -16.01
C GLY A 73 -0.76 -1.27 -15.59
N THR A 74 -0.83 -0.25 -14.75
CA THR A 74 0.33 0.55 -14.32
C THR A 74 0.54 0.47 -12.80
N PRO A 75 1.75 0.73 -12.28
CA PRO A 75 1.95 0.86 -10.82
C PRO A 75 1.29 2.11 -10.23
N TRP A 76 0.64 2.95 -11.05
CA TRP A 76 -0.02 4.21 -10.67
C TRP A 76 -1.55 4.04 -10.66
N ASP A 77 -2.03 3.08 -9.87
CA ASP A 77 -3.44 2.76 -9.72
C ASP A 77 -3.70 2.21 -8.30
N GLU A 78 -4.92 1.77 -8.05
CA GLU A 78 -5.30 1.18 -6.78
C GLU A 78 -5.38 -0.34 -6.86
N TYR A 79 -4.73 -1.05 -5.92
CA TYR A 79 -4.65 -2.51 -5.91
C TYR A 79 -4.26 -3.09 -4.54
N ILE A 80 -4.29 -4.42 -4.43
CA ILE A 80 -3.76 -5.16 -3.28
C ILE A 80 -2.42 -5.78 -3.65
N LEU A 81 -1.41 -5.64 -2.79
CA LEU A 81 -0.05 -6.15 -3.01
C LEU A 81 0.37 -7.07 -1.87
N LEU A 82 1.03 -8.18 -2.18
CA LEU A 82 1.42 -9.20 -1.20
C LEU A 82 2.90 -9.53 -1.29
N GLU A 83 3.49 -9.82 -0.13
CA GLU A 83 4.83 -10.35 -0.01
C GLU A 83 4.95 -11.40 1.10
N LEU A 84 5.91 -12.32 0.93
CA LEU A 84 6.34 -13.20 2.02
C LEU A 84 7.46 -12.52 2.81
N TYR A 85 7.15 -12.14 4.04
CA TYR A 85 8.12 -11.65 5.00
C TYR A 85 8.81 -12.81 5.72
N THR A 86 10.15 -12.76 5.80
CA THR A 86 10.94 -13.64 6.67
C THR A 86 11.84 -12.83 7.61
N PRO A 87 12.03 -13.28 8.87
CA PRO A 87 12.92 -12.65 9.85
C PRO A 87 14.41 -12.94 9.57
N THR A 88 14.82 -12.90 8.31
CA THR A 88 16.14 -13.33 7.83
C THR A 88 16.70 -12.30 6.85
N GLY A 89 18.00 -12.39 6.55
CA GLY A 89 18.64 -11.51 5.57
C GLY A 89 18.54 -10.06 5.98
N LEU A 90 17.98 -9.21 5.11
CA LEU A 90 17.85 -7.77 5.38
C LEU A 90 17.00 -7.44 6.62
N ASN A 91 16.13 -8.36 7.05
CA ASN A 91 15.27 -8.17 8.22
C ASN A 91 15.89 -8.68 9.54
N GLU A 92 16.99 -9.43 9.49
CA GLU A 92 17.48 -10.23 10.62
C GLU A 92 17.92 -9.39 11.81
N TYR A 93 18.61 -8.27 11.55
CA TYR A 93 19.12 -7.42 12.62
C TYR A 93 17.98 -6.76 13.39
N ASP A 94 17.03 -6.14 12.68
CA ASP A 94 15.89 -5.45 13.28
C ASP A 94 14.88 -6.40 13.94
N THR A 95 14.92 -7.67 13.55
CA THR A 95 14.16 -8.73 14.22
C THR A 95 14.76 -9.12 15.57
N SER A 96 16.09 -9.14 15.66
CA SER A 96 16.83 -9.56 16.87
C SER A 96 17.12 -8.39 17.82
N HIS A 97 17.08 -7.15 17.33
CA HIS A 97 17.42 -5.94 18.08
C HIS A 97 16.32 -4.88 17.91
N ALA A 98 15.92 -4.26 19.02
CA ALA A 98 15.04 -3.10 19.01
C ALA A 98 15.85 -1.82 19.23
N TYR A 99 15.42 -0.74 18.58
CA TYR A 99 16.00 0.58 18.77
C TYR A 99 15.14 1.42 19.72
N PRO A 100 15.71 2.42 20.40
CA PRO A 100 14.92 3.38 21.18
C PRO A 100 13.82 4.01 20.31
N ASN A 101 12.58 4.01 20.82
CA ASN A 101 11.39 4.59 20.18
C ASN A 101 11.01 3.97 18.82
N ARG A 102 11.41 2.73 18.54
CA ARG A 102 10.99 2.00 17.34
C ARG A 102 10.45 0.62 17.72
N PRO A 103 9.46 0.08 17.00
CA PRO A 103 9.09 -1.30 17.16
C PRO A 103 10.25 -2.21 16.74
N ARG A 104 10.21 -3.45 17.21
CA ARG A 104 11.10 -4.51 16.73
C ARG A 104 10.50 -5.10 15.46
N GLY A 105 11.35 -5.50 14.50
CA GLY A 105 10.92 -6.27 13.35
C GLY A 105 10.19 -7.56 13.74
N TYR A 106 9.35 -8.07 12.83
CA TYR A 106 8.58 -9.28 13.08
C TYR A 106 9.51 -10.48 13.29
N THR A 107 9.26 -11.28 14.33
CA THR A 107 10.09 -12.46 14.65
C THR A 107 9.54 -13.75 14.05
N SER A 108 8.51 -13.66 13.21
CA SER A 108 7.84 -14.79 12.59
C SER A 108 7.77 -14.59 11.09
N THR A 109 7.73 -15.70 10.36
CA THR A 109 7.47 -15.70 8.92
C THR A 109 5.97 -15.59 8.67
N GLY A 110 5.58 -14.80 7.69
CA GLY A 110 4.18 -14.63 7.31
C GLY A 110 4.00 -13.73 6.10
N VAL A 111 2.80 -13.69 5.58
CA VAL A 111 2.46 -12.87 4.41
C VAL A 111 2.02 -11.49 4.88
N LYS A 112 2.64 -10.44 4.35
CA LYS A 112 2.16 -9.07 4.47
C LYS A 112 1.23 -8.78 3.29
N ILE A 113 0.10 -8.15 3.57
CA ILE A 113 -0.88 -7.71 2.57
C ILE A 113 -1.02 -6.21 2.69
N TYR A 114 -0.80 -5.51 1.59
CA TYR A 114 -0.91 -4.06 1.50
C TYR A 114 -2.08 -3.69 0.61
N HIS A 115 -2.84 -2.70 1.03
CA HIS A 115 -3.64 -1.89 0.11
C HIS A 115 -2.79 -0.73 -0.38
N ILE A 116 -2.71 -0.56 -1.69
CA ILE A 116 -1.96 0.50 -2.37
C ILE A 116 -2.94 1.41 -3.09
N ASP A 117 -2.82 2.72 -2.84
CA ASP A 117 -3.56 3.77 -3.55
C ASP A 117 -2.57 4.75 -4.18
N SER A 118 -1.96 4.35 -5.30
CA SER A 118 -0.96 5.17 -5.99
C SER A 118 -1.56 5.99 -7.15
N ARG A 119 -2.88 6.21 -7.12
CA ARG A 119 -3.59 6.93 -8.18
C ARG A 119 -3.10 8.37 -8.29
N VAL A 120 -2.86 8.78 -9.53
CA VAL A 120 -2.25 10.09 -9.86
C VAL A 120 -3.32 11.14 -10.07
N ILE A 121 -3.02 12.38 -9.70
CA ILE A 121 -3.75 13.56 -10.12
C ILE A 121 -2.84 14.54 -10.85
N GLN A 122 -3.45 15.50 -11.53
CA GLN A 122 -2.78 16.70 -12.04
C GLN A 122 -3.18 17.92 -11.22
N SER A 123 -2.19 18.74 -10.86
CA SER A 123 -2.41 20.09 -10.34
C SER A 123 -1.85 21.13 -11.30
N LYS A 124 -2.65 22.16 -11.58
CA LYS A 124 -2.25 23.33 -12.38
C LYS A 124 -2.12 24.57 -11.52
N ILE A 125 -1.01 25.29 -11.65
CA ILE A 125 -0.76 26.55 -10.95
C ILE A 125 -1.08 27.70 -11.89
N ASN A 126 -2.02 28.55 -11.50
CA ASN A 126 -2.15 29.84 -12.15
C ASN A 126 -1.02 30.76 -11.68
N LEU A 127 0.01 30.92 -12.52
CA LEU A 127 1.21 31.71 -12.20
C LEU A 127 0.92 33.20 -11.91
N ARG A 128 -0.24 33.74 -12.33
CA ARG A 128 -0.62 35.13 -12.05
C ARG A 128 -1.26 35.31 -10.68
N THR A 129 -2.15 34.39 -10.31
CA THR A 129 -2.88 34.45 -9.05
C THR A 129 -2.23 33.63 -7.94
N GLN A 130 -1.18 32.86 -8.27
CA GLN A 130 -0.51 31.88 -7.40
C GLN A 130 -1.50 30.89 -6.78
N THR A 131 -2.55 30.56 -7.53
CA THR A 131 -3.58 29.61 -7.09
C THR A 131 -3.41 28.27 -7.74
N THR A 132 -3.64 27.20 -6.99
CA THR A 132 -3.53 25.83 -7.50
C THR A 132 -4.92 25.23 -7.67
N VAL A 133 -5.16 24.60 -8.83
CA VAL A 133 -6.38 23.82 -9.10
C VAL A 133 -5.96 22.39 -9.40
N SER A 134 -6.53 21.46 -8.64
CA SER A 134 -6.29 20.02 -8.81
C SER A 134 -7.45 19.36 -9.54
N THR A 135 -7.12 18.41 -10.41
CA THR A 135 -8.07 17.54 -11.10
C THR A 135 -8.49 16.35 -10.20
N PRO A 136 -9.60 15.67 -10.52
CA PRO A 136 -9.82 14.30 -10.07
C PRO A 136 -8.70 13.36 -10.53
N TYR A 137 -8.70 12.11 -10.05
CA TYR A 137 -7.76 11.09 -10.49
C TYR A 137 -7.73 10.95 -12.01
N ILE A 138 -6.52 10.94 -12.57
CA ILE A 138 -6.26 10.81 -14.01
C ILE A 138 -5.72 9.40 -14.31
N ARG A 139 -6.03 8.91 -15.51
CA ARG A 139 -5.50 7.63 -16.02
C ARG A 139 -4.45 7.83 -17.12
N ASP A 140 -4.63 8.88 -17.91
CA ASP A 140 -3.74 9.20 -19.02
C ASP A 140 -3.17 10.60 -18.83
N ILE A 141 -1.86 10.73 -19.03
CA ILE A 141 -1.17 12.01 -19.05
C ILE A 141 -0.99 12.42 -20.51
N ASN A 142 -1.58 13.54 -20.90
CA ASN A 142 -1.34 14.12 -22.21
C ASN A 142 0.07 14.75 -22.24
N ASN A 143 0.87 14.46 -23.28
CA ASN A 143 2.19 15.05 -23.48
C ASN A 143 2.19 16.58 -23.39
N ALA A 144 1.13 17.26 -23.86
CA ALA A 144 1.03 18.71 -23.77
C ALA A 144 0.98 19.21 -22.32
N ASP A 145 0.32 18.47 -21.44
CA ASP A 145 0.24 18.79 -20.01
C ASP A 145 1.53 18.41 -19.26
N PHE A 146 2.23 17.35 -19.69
CA PHE A 146 3.52 16.97 -19.11
C PHE A 146 4.62 18.00 -19.36
N LEU A 147 4.57 18.66 -20.51
CA LEU A 147 5.55 19.69 -20.91
C LEU A 147 5.18 21.10 -20.44
N ALA A 148 4.01 21.26 -19.81
CA ALA A 148 3.54 22.57 -19.36
C ALA A 148 4.23 22.97 -18.04
N ASN A 149 4.80 24.17 -18.02
CA ASN A 149 5.55 24.68 -16.85
C ASN A 149 4.65 25.03 -15.64
N ASP A 150 3.34 24.99 -15.82
CA ASP A 150 2.33 25.25 -14.81
C ASP A 150 1.58 23.99 -14.36
N SER A 151 2.02 22.81 -14.78
CA SER A 151 1.36 21.53 -14.51
C SER A 151 2.29 20.57 -13.76
N TYR A 152 1.74 19.91 -12.73
CA TYR A 152 2.47 18.95 -11.90
C TYR A 152 1.61 17.69 -11.70
N PHE A 153 2.27 16.54 -11.64
CA PHE A 153 1.63 15.24 -11.45
C PHE A 153 2.20 14.58 -10.21
N PHE A 154 1.33 14.02 -9.40
CA PHE A 154 1.72 13.31 -8.19
C PHE A 154 0.63 12.36 -7.74
N ILE A 155 1.05 11.40 -6.93
CA ILE A 155 0.15 10.48 -6.25
C ILE A 155 -0.64 11.27 -5.22
N ALA A 156 -1.97 11.12 -5.22
CA ALA A 156 -2.81 11.92 -4.34
C ALA A 156 -2.85 11.40 -2.90
N ALA A 157 -2.85 10.07 -2.71
CA ALA A 157 -2.78 9.49 -1.39
C ALA A 157 -1.36 9.57 -0.85
N THR A 158 -1.22 9.79 0.45
CA THR A 158 0.07 9.87 1.12
C THR A 158 -0.10 9.43 2.57
N ASN A 159 0.96 8.90 3.16
CA ASN A 159 0.97 8.47 4.55
C ASN A 159 1.43 9.59 5.47
N CYS A 160 2.48 10.33 5.04
CA CYS A 160 2.93 11.51 5.75
C CYS A 160 2.13 12.71 5.23
N GLY A 161 1.48 13.47 6.12
CA GLY A 161 0.68 14.64 5.76
C GLY A 161 1.53 15.73 5.12
N LYS A 162 1.86 15.57 3.83
CA LYS A 162 2.49 16.61 3.02
C LYS A 162 1.51 17.75 2.95
N GLU A 163 1.81 18.83 3.63
CA GLU A 163 1.10 20.11 3.54
C GLU A 163 1.25 20.69 2.13
N PHE A 164 0.64 20.07 1.12
CA PHE A 164 0.19 20.83 -0.02
C PHE A 164 -0.99 21.65 0.49
N ASN A 165 -0.83 22.98 0.53
CA ASN A 165 -1.84 23.96 0.92
C ASN A 165 -3.25 23.54 0.45
N ALA A 166 -3.94 22.78 1.28
CA ALA A 166 -5.26 22.22 1.02
C ALA A 166 -6.34 23.31 0.97
N GLN A 167 -5.98 24.56 1.28
CA GLN A 167 -6.85 25.72 1.21
C GLN A 167 -7.38 26.05 -0.20
N GLN A 168 -6.89 25.42 -1.28
CA GLN A 168 -7.42 25.62 -2.63
C GLN A 168 -7.77 24.34 -3.39
N ILE A 169 -7.81 23.21 -2.69
CA ILE A 169 -8.42 22.00 -3.23
C ILE A 169 -9.91 22.16 -2.98
N LEU A 170 -10.65 22.59 -4.01
CA LEU A 170 -12.10 22.78 -3.99
C LEU A 170 -12.74 21.65 -3.18
N GLU A 171 -13.61 21.99 -2.23
CA GLU A 171 -14.30 21.05 -1.32
C GLU A 171 -15.06 19.91 -2.06
N SER A 172 -15.25 20.03 -3.38
CA SER A 172 -15.79 19.01 -4.28
C SER A 172 -14.77 17.94 -4.73
N ASN A 173 -13.46 18.14 -4.51
CA ASN A 173 -12.35 17.26 -4.90
C ASN A 173 -11.69 16.65 -3.65
N LYS A 174 -12.38 15.71 -3.00
CA LYS A 174 -11.86 14.86 -1.90
C LYS A 174 -10.72 13.90 -2.33
N ALA A 175 -9.80 14.34 -3.18
CA ALA A 175 -8.63 13.57 -3.60
C ALA A 175 -7.51 13.62 -2.55
N TYR A 176 -7.53 14.61 -1.65
CA TYR A 176 -6.69 14.70 -0.45
C TYR A 176 -7.59 14.59 0.77
N SER A 177 -7.59 13.42 1.39
CA SER A 177 -8.13 13.23 2.72
C SER A 177 -7.09 12.48 3.52
N THR A 178 -6.94 12.81 4.80
CA THR A 178 -6.19 11.97 5.75
C THR A 178 -6.79 10.56 5.86
N ASP A 179 -8.00 10.35 5.32
CA ASP A 179 -8.65 9.04 5.20
C ASP A 179 -7.97 8.09 4.18
N TYR A 180 -7.05 8.58 3.32
CA TYR A 180 -6.45 7.80 2.23
C TYR A 180 -4.93 7.72 2.35
N SER A 181 -4.42 6.55 2.69
CA SER A 181 -2.99 6.25 2.71
C SER A 181 -2.50 5.77 1.34
N LEU A 182 -1.27 6.11 0.97
CA LEU A 182 -0.60 5.55 -0.20
C LEU A 182 -0.39 4.04 -0.03
N ILE A 183 0.09 3.65 1.16
CA ILE A 183 0.28 2.25 1.55
C ILE A 183 -0.38 2.02 2.90
N HIS A 184 -1.25 1.01 2.98
CA HIS A 184 -1.88 0.59 4.21
C HIS A 184 -1.66 -0.91 4.40
N LEU A 185 -0.93 -1.28 5.44
CA LEU A 185 -0.69 -2.67 5.82
C LEU A 185 -1.96 -3.23 6.47
N MET A 186 -2.45 -4.36 5.94
CA MET A 186 -3.60 -5.06 6.48
C MET A 186 -3.17 -5.96 7.64
N GLU A 187 -3.89 -5.91 8.77
CA GLU A 187 -3.62 -6.77 9.92
C GLU A 187 -4.45 -8.06 9.85
N ALA A 188 -3.81 -9.23 9.87
CA ALA A 188 -4.49 -10.53 9.77
C ALA A 188 -5.64 -10.76 10.77
N SER A 189 -5.61 -10.05 11.91
CA SER A 189 -6.70 -10.00 12.90
C SER A 189 -8.03 -9.51 12.30
N GLY A 190 -7.98 -8.67 11.27
CA GLY A 190 -9.12 -7.93 10.73
C GLY A 190 -9.55 -6.78 11.63
N ILE A 191 -8.69 -6.33 12.55
CA ILE A 191 -8.86 -5.15 13.39
C ILE A 191 -7.80 -4.13 12.95
N ASN A 192 -8.20 -2.89 12.71
CA ASN A 192 -7.30 -1.80 12.32
C ASN A 192 -6.80 -1.09 13.59
N THR A 193 -5.76 -1.62 14.21
CA THR A 193 -5.04 -1.02 15.35
C THR A 193 -4.16 0.14 14.91
N PHE A 194 -3.72 0.13 13.65
CA PHE A 194 -2.96 1.22 13.03
C PHE A 194 -3.71 2.55 13.01
N ALA A 195 -5.05 2.52 12.96
CA ALA A 195 -5.93 3.68 13.17
C ALA A 195 -5.82 4.33 14.58
N LYS A 196 -5.03 3.74 15.49
CA LYS A 196 -4.73 4.26 16.83
C LYS A 196 -3.23 4.48 17.05
N GLY A 197 -2.43 4.43 16.00
CA GLY A 197 -0.98 4.58 16.07
C GLY A 197 -0.24 3.38 16.67
N GLU A 198 -0.88 2.19 16.71
CA GLU A 198 -0.19 0.97 17.14
C GLU A 198 0.81 0.51 16.06
N ALA A 199 1.90 -0.13 16.50
CA ALA A 199 2.88 -0.71 15.61
C ALA A 199 2.51 -2.15 15.22
N GLY A 200 3.02 -2.59 14.07
CA GLY A 200 2.88 -3.97 13.61
C GLY A 200 3.48 -4.96 14.62
N THR A 201 2.85 -6.11 14.75
CA THR A 201 3.40 -7.24 15.52
C THR A 201 3.22 -8.54 14.73
N ASN A 202 3.72 -9.68 15.24
CA ASN A 202 3.53 -10.95 14.56
C ASN A 202 2.04 -11.29 14.29
N SER A 203 1.08 -10.68 15.00
CA SER A 203 -0.35 -10.84 14.72
C SER A 203 -0.84 -10.10 13.48
N THR A 204 -0.05 -9.15 12.96
CA THR A 204 -0.31 -8.46 11.69
C THR A 204 -0.14 -9.42 10.52
N LEU A 205 0.82 -10.36 10.60
CA LEU A 205 1.17 -11.27 9.52
C LEU A 205 0.09 -12.32 9.27
N PHE A 206 -0.24 -12.56 8.01
CA PHE A 206 -1.12 -13.65 7.62
C PHE A 206 -0.35 -14.97 7.57
N THR A 207 -0.90 -16.01 8.22
CA THR A 207 -0.31 -17.35 8.33
C THR A 207 -1.14 -18.38 7.56
N SER A 208 -0.67 -19.63 7.51
CA SER A 208 -1.42 -20.73 6.88
C SER A 208 -2.85 -20.82 7.42
N GLY A 209 -3.83 -20.81 6.53
CA GLY A 209 -5.25 -20.83 6.85
C GLY A 209 -5.90 -19.44 7.01
N SER A 210 -5.11 -18.35 7.02
CA SER A 210 -5.66 -16.99 7.03
C SER A 210 -6.25 -16.60 5.67
N SER A 211 -7.14 -15.61 5.67
CA SER A 211 -7.71 -15.06 4.45
C SER A 211 -8.00 -13.57 4.54
N PHE A 212 -7.98 -12.91 3.39
CA PHE A 212 -8.36 -11.52 3.19
C PHE A 212 -9.50 -11.42 2.18
N SER A 213 -10.48 -10.56 2.46
CA SER A 213 -11.50 -10.12 1.49
C SER A 213 -12.08 -8.79 1.94
N LEU A 214 -12.56 -7.97 0.99
CA LEU A 214 -13.21 -6.71 1.34
C LEU A 214 -14.46 -6.91 2.20
N LYS A 215 -15.17 -8.03 2.06
CA LYS A 215 -16.33 -8.34 2.92
C LYS A 215 -15.95 -8.38 4.41
N ARG A 216 -14.75 -8.84 4.75
CA ARG A 216 -14.27 -8.95 6.14
C ARG A 216 -13.49 -7.71 6.59
N PHE A 217 -12.65 -7.16 5.72
CA PHE A 217 -11.71 -6.08 6.07
C PHE A 217 -12.24 -4.69 5.74
N GLY A 218 -13.04 -4.59 4.67
CA GLY A 218 -13.59 -3.34 4.14
C GLY A 218 -14.10 -2.37 5.20
N PRO A 219 -15.01 -2.76 6.12
CA PRO A 219 -15.62 -1.84 7.09
C PRO A 219 -14.66 -1.19 8.09
N ARG A 220 -13.42 -1.67 8.20
CA ARG A 220 -12.43 -1.18 9.17
C ARG A 220 -11.19 -0.56 8.53
N PHE A 221 -10.89 -0.95 7.30
CA PHE A 221 -9.66 -0.55 6.61
C PHE A 221 -9.92 0.40 5.43
N PHE A 222 -11.16 0.45 4.92
CA PHE A 222 -11.50 1.20 3.71
C PHE A 222 -12.61 2.21 4.00
N PRO A 223 -12.46 3.50 3.64
CA PRO A 223 -13.50 4.51 3.81
C PRO A 223 -14.83 4.16 3.12
N LYS A 224 -14.78 3.33 2.08
CA LYS A 224 -15.98 2.87 1.34
C LYS A 224 -16.60 1.59 1.90
N GLY A 225 -15.97 0.94 2.88
CA GLY A 225 -16.51 -0.20 3.62
C GLY A 225 -16.69 -1.51 2.85
N SER A 226 -17.05 -1.48 1.57
CA SER A 226 -17.27 -2.66 0.72
C SER A 226 -16.62 -2.53 -0.66
N ALA A 227 -15.84 -1.47 -0.87
CA ALA A 227 -15.15 -1.17 -2.11
C ALA A 227 -13.76 -0.59 -1.77
N LEU A 228 -12.89 -0.57 -2.77
CA LEU A 228 -11.64 0.18 -2.72
C LEU A 228 -11.91 1.70 -2.63
N ASN A 229 -10.90 2.52 -2.37
CA ASN A 229 -11.03 3.98 -2.23
C ASN A 229 -11.58 4.66 -3.48
N SER A 230 -11.25 4.13 -4.66
CA SER A 230 -11.82 4.52 -5.95
C SER A 230 -13.32 4.23 -6.10
N GLY A 231 -13.90 3.42 -5.20
CA GLY A 231 -15.23 2.85 -5.35
C GLY A 231 -15.26 1.61 -6.22
N ALA A 232 -14.12 1.15 -6.74
CA ALA A 232 -14.03 -0.10 -7.48
C ALA A 232 -14.35 -1.31 -6.59
N ALA A 233 -15.04 -2.29 -7.17
CA ALA A 233 -15.21 -3.59 -6.54
C ALA A 233 -13.86 -4.33 -6.50
N PHE A 234 -13.64 -5.06 -5.43
CA PHE A 234 -12.56 -6.05 -5.33
C PHE A 234 -13.20 -7.39 -4.97
N PRO A 235 -13.72 -8.11 -5.98
CA PRO A 235 -14.49 -9.33 -5.78
C PRO A 235 -13.56 -10.53 -5.58
N TYR A 236 -12.57 -10.41 -4.71
CA TYR A 236 -11.58 -11.46 -4.50
C TYR A 236 -11.47 -11.83 -3.03
N THR A 237 -11.43 -13.14 -2.79
CA THR A 237 -10.95 -13.73 -1.55
C THR A 237 -9.54 -14.25 -1.77
N ILE A 238 -8.61 -13.78 -0.95
CA ILE A 238 -7.21 -14.21 -0.94
C ILE A 238 -7.02 -15.19 0.22
N GLU A 239 -6.65 -16.42 -0.09
CA GLU A 239 -6.43 -17.51 0.85
C GLU A 239 -4.93 -17.80 0.97
N ILE A 240 -4.41 -17.76 2.19
CA ILE A 240 -3.03 -18.15 2.48
C ILE A 240 -3.02 -19.64 2.78
N GLN A 241 -2.75 -20.47 1.77
CA GLN A 241 -2.87 -21.93 1.89
C GLN A 241 -1.76 -22.53 2.76
N SER A 242 -0.53 -22.06 2.57
CA SER A 242 0.62 -22.47 3.38
C SER A 242 1.67 -21.38 3.45
N VAL A 243 2.42 -21.34 4.57
CA VAL A 243 3.54 -20.45 4.82
C VAL A 243 4.70 -21.25 5.42
N SER A 244 5.89 -21.09 4.87
CA SER A 244 7.17 -21.52 5.42
C SER A 244 8.21 -20.42 5.23
N SER A 245 9.40 -20.58 5.82
CA SER A 245 10.53 -19.65 5.63
C SER A 245 11.04 -19.59 4.19
N SER A 246 10.66 -20.53 3.32
CA SER A 246 11.12 -20.61 1.92
C SER A 246 10.05 -20.26 0.90
N SER A 247 8.76 -20.36 1.26
CA SER A 247 7.66 -20.08 0.34
C SER A 247 6.32 -19.91 1.02
N ALA A 248 5.41 -19.20 0.37
CA ALA A 248 3.99 -19.15 0.70
C ALA A 248 3.15 -19.50 -0.54
N GLN A 249 2.11 -20.31 -0.35
CA GLN A 249 1.11 -20.63 -1.38
C GLN A 249 -0.10 -19.73 -1.19
N ILE A 250 -0.37 -18.87 -2.17
CA ILE A 250 -1.48 -17.92 -2.16
C ILE A 250 -2.49 -18.37 -3.19
N ARG A 251 -3.74 -18.61 -2.78
CA ARG A 251 -4.86 -18.85 -3.71
C ARG A 251 -5.75 -17.63 -3.76
N VAL A 252 -6.10 -17.19 -4.95
CA VAL A 252 -6.96 -16.03 -5.20
C VAL A 252 -8.20 -16.54 -5.91
N VAL A 253 -9.37 -16.32 -5.33
CA VAL A 253 -10.66 -16.80 -5.84
C VAL A 253 -11.56 -15.59 -6.08
N LYS A 254 -12.22 -15.55 -7.23
CA LYS A 254 -13.25 -14.53 -7.49
C LYS A 254 -14.52 -14.89 -6.75
N ASP A 255 -15.06 -13.95 -5.97
CA ASP A 255 -16.32 -14.11 -5.26
C ASP A 255 -17.45 -14.26 -6.30
N ALA A 256 -18.40 -15.16 -6.02
CA ALA A 256 -19.55 -15.44 -6.89
C ALA A 256 -20.66 -14.40 -6.79
#